data_AF-T0HFY5-F1
#
_entry.id   AF-T0HFY5-F1
#
_cell.length_a   1.000
_cell.length_b   1.000
_cell.length_c   1.000
_cell.angle_alpha   90.00
_cell.angle_beta   90.00
_cell.angle_gamma   90.00
#
_symmetry.space_group_name_H-M   'P 1'
#
loop_
_entity.id
_entity.type
_entity.pdbx_description
1 polymer ?
#
loop_
_entity_poly.entity_id
_entity_poly.type
_entity_poly.pdbx_seq_one_letter_code
_entity_poly.pdbx_strand_id
1 'polypeptide(L)' 'MRTIFGIFFLLVVYLSVYFSLTVFNLWILLSTFSAVHIGLFQTFREYLNVKFYLFLAILHLFIVVCLNLYFRQVG' A
#
# COMPACT_ATOMS: atom_id res chain seq x y z
N MET A 1 -16.04 -12.34 -6.01
CA MET A 1 -15.44 -11.00 -6.24
C MET A 1 -15.06 -10.31 -4.94
N ARG A 2 -16.00 -10.02 -4.03
CA ARG A 2 -15.74 -9.26 -2.77
C ARG A 2 -14.67 -9.88 -1.85
N THR A 3 -14.68 -11.19 -1.67
CA THR A 3 -13.69 -11.90 -0.83
C THR A 3 -12.30 -11.90 -1.44
N ILE A 4 -12.21 -12.10 -2.77
CA ILE A 4 -10.95 -12.07 -3.53
C ILE A 4 -10.31 -10.68 -3.41
N PHE A 5 -11.11 -9.63 -3.55
CA PHE A 5 -10.66 -8.25 -3.34
C PHE A 5 -10.10 -8.02 -1.93
N GLY A 6 -10.81 -8.50 -0.90
CA GLY A 6 -10.36 -8.39 0.49
C GLY A 6 -9.03 -9.13 0.75
N ILE A 7 -8.88 -10.34 0.21
CA ILE A 7 -7.63 -11.12 0.31
C ILE A 7 -6.49 -10.41 -0.42
N PHE A 8 -6.73 -9.90 -1.63
CA PHE A 8 -5.72 -9.17 -2.39
C PHE A 8 -5.29 -7.90 -1.65
N PHE A 9 -6.24 -7.15 -1.10
CA PHE A 9 -5.97 -5.96 -0.30
C PHE A 9 -5.15 -6.27 0.96
N LEU A 10 -5.48 -7.34 1.69
CA LEU A 10 -4.72 -7.77 2.87
C LEU A 10 -3.29 -8.19 2.51
N LEU A 11 -3.12 -8.95 1.41
CA LEU A 11 -1.80 -9.35 0.91
C LEU A 11 -0.92 -8.13 0.61
N VAL A 12 -1.52 -7.12 -0.03
CA VAL A 12 -0.87 -5.86 -0.38
C VAL A 12 -0.40 -5.09 0.85
N VAL A 13 -1.27 -4.94 1.85
CA VAL A 13 -0.93 -4.27 3.11
C VAL A 13 0.19 -5.03 3.81
N TYR A 14 0.11 -6.36 3.85
CA TYR A 14 1.15 -7.21 4.45
C TYR A 14 2.51 -7.04 3.76
N LEU A 15 2.56 -7.13 2.43
CA LEU A 15 3.80 -6.93 1.67
C LEU A 15 4.39 -5.53 1.90
N SER A 16 3.54 -4.50 1.88
CA SER A 16 3.95 -3.11 2.10
C SER A 16 4.60 -2.91 3.48
N VAL A 17 4.00 -3.46 4.53
CA VAL A 17 4.56 -3.43 5.89
C VAL A 17 5.87 -4.20 5.98
N TYR A 18 5.92 -5.41 5.40
CA TYR A 18 7.14 -6.21 5.37
C TYR A 18 8.30 -5.51 4.66
N PHE A 19 8.04 -4.89 3.50
CA PHE A 19 9.02 -4.09 2.78
C PHE A 19 9.41 -2.84 3.57
N SER A 20 8.49 -2.19 4.28
CA SER A 20 8.83 -1.05 5.15
C SER A 20 9.75 -1.44 6.31
N LEU A 21 9.69 -2.69 6.77
CA LEU A 21 10.54 -3.23 7.84
C LEU A 21 11.92 -3.67 7.34
N THR A 22 12.01 -4.18 6.11
CA THR A 22 13.24 -4.72 5.53
C THR A 22 13.99 -3.73 4.64
N VAL A 23 13.30 -2.75 4.07
CA VAL A 23 13.85 -1.80 3.11
C VAL A 23 13.70 -0.39 3.67
N PHE A 24 14.77 0.13 4.26
CA PHE A 24 14.88 1.53 4.72
C PHE A 24 14.90 2.56 3.58
N ASN A 25 14.79 2.09 2.33
CA ASN A 25 14.80 2.94 1.15
C ASN A 25 13.36 3.33 0.76
N LEU A 26 13.00 4.56 1.11
CA LEU A 26 11.72 5.19 0.79
C LEU A 26 11.33 5.05 -0.70
N TRP A 27 12.31 5.08 -1.61
CA TRP A 27 12.07 5.00 -3.06
C TRP A 27 11.53 3.64 -3.49
N ILE A 28 12.04 2.55 -2.89
CA ILE A 28 11.56 1.20 -3.16
C ILE A 28 10.15 1.04 -2.61
N LEU A 29 9.90 1.60 -1.44
CA LEU A 29 8.60 1.56 -0.77
C LEU A 29 7.52 2.28 -1.58
N LEU A 30 7.83 3.47 -2.12
CA LEU A 30 6.96 4.20 -3.05
C LEU A 30 6.72 3.44 -4.36
N SER A 31 7.76 2.80 -4.90
CA SER A 31 7.64 2.02 -6.14
C SER A 31 6.69 0.84 -5.96
N THR A 32 6.84 0.07 -4.89
CA THR A 32 5.96 -1.06 -4.56
C THR A 32 4.53 -0.59 -4.28
N PHE A 33 4.36 0.50 -3.53
CA PHE A 33 3.04 1.11 -3.29
C PHE A 33 2.35 1.45 -4.62
N SER A 34 3.05 2.11 -5.55
CA SER A 34 2.50 2.52 -6.84
C SER A 34 2.11 1.33 -7.71
N ALA A 35 3.00 0.35 -7.89
CA ALA A 35 2.74 -0.83 -8.72
C ALA A 35 1.49 -1.60 -8.25
N VAL A 36 1.36 -1.75 -6.93
CA VAL A 36 0.25 -2.45 -6.32
C VAL A 36 -1.08 -1.70 -6.47
N HIS A 37 -1.08 -0.40 -6.20
CA HIS A 37 -2.30 0.42 -6.35
C HIS A 37 -2.73 0.56 -7.82
N ILE A 38 -1.79 0.53 -8.77
CA ILE A 38 -2.09 0.45 -10.21
C ILE A 38 -2.75 -0.89 -10.55
N GLY A 39 -2.18 -2.01 -10.11
CA GLY A 39 -2.74 -3.34 -10.36
C GLY A 39 -4.14 -3.53 -9.77
N LEU A 40 -4.35 -3.04 -8.54
CA LEU A 40 -5.64 -3.09 -7.87
C LEU A 40 -6.69 -2.21 -8.57
N PHE A 41 -6.29 -1.01 -9.01
CA PHE A 41 -7.17 -0.11 -9.75
C PHE A 41 -7.54 -0.67 -11.13
N GLN A 42 -6.60 -1.30 -11.84
CA GLN A 42 -6.88 -1.94 -13.13
C GLN A 42 -7.83 -3.14 -12.98
N THR A 43 -7.62 -3.97 -11.96
CA THR A 43 -8.38 -5.22 -11.78
C THR A 43 -9.80 -4.98 -11.26
N PHE A 44 -9.99 -3.99 -10.38
CA PHE A 44 -11.26 -3.79 -9.67
C PHE A 44 -11.92 -2.45 -9.96
N ARG A 45 -11.52 -1.76 -11.04
CA ARG A 45 -11.98 -0.41 -11.40
C ARG A 45 -13.50 -0.26 -11.34
N GLU A 46 -14.21 -1.23 -11.91
CA GLU A 46 -15.67 -1.21 -12.07
C GLU A 46 -16.42 -1.43 -10.74
N TYR A 47 -15.76 -2.03 -9.74
CA TYR A 47 -16.33 -2.33 -8.43
C TYR A 47 -15.81 -1.40 -7.32
N LEU A 48 -14.89 -0.50 -7.65
CA LEU A 48 -14.23 0.41 -6.71
C LEU A 48 -14.97 1.75 -6.63
N ASN A 49 -15.34 2.15 -5.42
CA ASN A 49 -15.69 3.54 -5.16
C ASN A 49 -14.40 4.39 -5.15
N VAL A 50 -14.16 5.12 -6.25
CA VAL A 50 -12.92 5.88 -6.49
C VAL A 50 -12.62 6.87 -5.35
N LYS A 51 -13.63 7.52 -4.78
CA LYS A 51 -13.43 8.49 -3.68
C LYS A 51 -12.92 7.80 -2.43
N PHE A 52 -13.54 6.69 -2.05
CA PHE A 52 -13.13 5.90 -0.89
C PHE A 52 -11.75 5.29 -1.10
N TYR A 53 -11.46 4.81 -2.31
CA TYR A 53 -10.18 4.25 -2.68
C TYR A 53 -9.03 5.25 -2.57
N LEU A 54 -9.20 6.46 -3.13
CA LEU A 54 -8.20 7.52 -3.06
C LEU A 54 -7.92 7.91 -1.60
N PHE A 55 -8.97 8.04 -0.78
CA PHE A 55 -8.82 8.30 0.65
C PHE A 55 -7.98 7.23 1.34
N LEU A 56 -8.28 5.95 1.09
CA LEU A 56 -7.57 4.82 1.69
C LEU A 56 -6.13 4.72 1.19
N ALA A 57 -5.87 5.02 -0.08
CA ALA A 57 -4.53 5.05 -0.65
C ALA A 57 -3.67 6.15 -0.01
N ILE A 58 -4.22 7.36 0.17
CA ILE A 58 -3.52 8.47 0.85
C ILE A 58 -3.20 8.08 2.30
N LEU A 59 -4.17 7.49 3.01
CA LEU A 59 -3.97 7.03 4.38
C LEU A 59 -2.87 5.95 4.46
N HIS A 60 -2.89 4.99 3.53
CA HIS A 60 -1.89 3.93 3.46
C HIS A 60 -0.49 4.50 3.18
N LEU A 61 -0.37 5.45 2.23
CA LEU A 61 0.88 6.13 1.93
C LEU A 61 1.42 6.89 3.16
N PHE A 62 0.54 7.57 3.90
CA PHE A 62 0.92 8.29 5.12
C PHE A 62 1.50 7.34 6.17
N ILE A 63 0.84 6.21 6.44
CA ILE A 63 1.31 5.20 7.39
C ILE A 63 2.69 4.65 6.97
N VAL A 64 2.85 4.31 5.69
CA VAL A 64 4.09 3.79 5.12
C VAL A 64 5.25 4.78 5.30
N VAL A 65 5.02 6.06 5.06
CA VAL A 65 6.04 7.11 5.27
C VAL A 65 6.37 7.27 6.76
N CYS A 66 5.36 7.30 7.64
CA CYS A 66 5.56 7.39 9.08
C CYS A 66 6.38 6.20 9.61
N LEU A 67 6.07 4.98 9.19
CA LEU A 67 6.80 3.77 9.57
C LEU A 67 8.26 3.83 9.08
N ASN A 68 8.48 4.20 7.82
CA ASN A 68 9.83 4.35 7.27
C ASN A 68 10.67 5.40 8.04
N LEU A 69 10.07 6.53 8.40
CA LEU A 69 10.75 7.56 9.21
C LEU A 69 11.04 7.07 10.64
N TYR A 70 10.08 6.38 11.27
CA TYR A 70 10.23 5.81 12.60
C TYR A 70 11.38 4.81 12.66
N PHE A 71 11.40 3.82 11.75
CA PHE A 71 12.47 2.82 11.73
C PHE A 71 13.83 3.44 11.39
N ARG A 72 13.89 4.45 10.52
CA ARG A 72 15.14 5.17 10.21
C ARG A 72 15.71 5.96 11.40
N GLN A 73 14.90 6.31 12.40
CA GLN A 73 15.40 6.95 13.62
C GLN A 73 15.98 5.95 14.63
N VAL A 74 15.61 4.67 14.51
CA VAL A 74 15.98 3.60 15.46
C VAL A 74 17.23 2.83 15.01
N GLY A 75 17.56 2.85 13.71
CA GLY A 75 18.80 2.28 13.13
C GLY A 75 19.91 3.30 12.97
#